data_AF-A0A7K4DA85-F1
#
_entry.id   AF-A0A7K4DA85-F1
#
_cell.length_a   1.000
_cell.length_b   1.000
_cell.length_c   1.000
_cell.angle_alpha   90.00
_cell.angle_beta   90.00
_cell.angle_gamma   90.00
#
_symmetry.space_group_name_H-M   'P 1'
#
loop_
_entity.id
_entity.type
_entity.pdbx_description
1 polymer ?
#
loop_
_entity_poly.entity_id
_entity_poly.type
_entity_poly.pdbx_seq_one_letter_code
_entity_poly.pdbx_strand_id
1 'polypeptide(L)'
;MKTSEFEQGRNILMGVSLFLISFLLLRTMYIFSDSIIPGMSHLYNLYSGNIAPNIITVILFDFRGYDTLGETFILITAVITTTMVFGWGSIKEAFKKKESLTMTEKSTVIQKLTAFPMSMLLVAFGVTIVLGGHITPGGGFPGGSVIATGYFLSVVIYGLRKTPFRFTHKFLINLSTIGALIFLLTGVV
;
A
#
# COMPACT_ATOMS: atom_id res chain seq x y z
N MET A 1 -39.55 11.30 24.25
CA MET A 1 -39.18 10.19 25.14
C MET A 1 -39.28 8.78 24.49
N LYS A 2 -39.64 8.64 23.19
CA LYS A 2 -39.71 7.34 22.47
C LYS A 2 -38.45 6.93 21.70
N THR A 3 -37.39 7.75 21.72
CA THR A 3 -36.20 7.54 20.88
C THR A 3 -35.18 6.57 21.49
N SER A 4 -35.20 6.32 22.80
CA SER A 4 -34.19 5.45 23.44
C SER A 4 -34.45 3.96 23.21
N GLU A 5 -35.72 3.51 23.19
CA GLU A 5 -36.05 2.08 22.97
C GLU A 5 -35.70 1.63 21.55
N PHE A 6 -35.90 2.50 20.55
CA PHE A 6 -35.52 2.23 19.16
C PHE A 6 -34.00 2.18 18.96
N GLU A 7 -33.26 3.12 19.59
CA GLU A 7 -31.79 3.11 19.61
C GLU A 7 -31.24 1.85 20.30
N GLN A 8 -31.88 1.41 21.38
CA GLN A 8 -31.49 0.22 22.13
C GLN A 8 -31.74 -1.07 21.33
N GLY A 9 -32.88 -1.17 20.63
CA GLY A 9 -33.17 -2.27 19.71
C GLY A 9 -32.18 -2.34 18.54
N ARG A 10 -31.81 -1.20 17.95
CA ARG A 10 -30.78 -1.12 16.90
C ARG A 10 -29.42 -1.58 17.42
N ASN A 11 -29.00 -1.16 18.61
CA ASN A 11 -27.71 -1.54 19.20
C ASN A 11 -27.65 -3.04 19.52
N ILE A 12 -28.76 -3.62 19.99
CA ILE A 12 -28.86 -5.08 20.21
C ILE A 12 -28.77 -5.83 18.88
N LEU A 13 -29.49 -5.37 17.84
CA LEU A 13 -29.43 -5.98 16.51
C LEU A 13 -28.01 -5.93 15.92
N MET A 14 -27.31 -4.80 16.09
CA MET A 14 -25.91 -4.64 15.69
C MET A 14 -24.98 -5.56 16.49
N GLY A 15 -25.19 -5.70 17.80
CA GLY A 15 -24.42 -6.62 18.64
C GLY A 15 -24.62 -8.08 18.24
N VAL A 16 -25.86 -8.48 17.96
CA VAL A 16 -26.20 -9.83 17.49
C VAL A 16 -25.61 -10.10 16.11
N SER A 17 -25.66 -9.14 15.18
CA SER A 17 -25.08 -9.31 13.85
C SER A 17 -23.55 -9.44 13.91
N LEU A 18 -22.88 -8.61 14.72
CA LEU A 18 -21.44 -8.70 14.97
C LEU A 18 -21.06 -10.05 15.57
N PHE A 19 -21.80 -10.53 16.55
CA PHE A 19 -21.58 -11.83 17.16
C PHE A 19 -21.76 -12.97 16.14
N LEU A 20 -22.83 -12.93 15.34
CA LEU A 20 -23.08 -13.92 14.29
C LEU A 20 -21.97 -13.95 13.24
N ILE A 21 -21.55 -12.78 12.76
CA ILE A 21 -20.46 -12.65 11.78
C ILE A 21 -19.16 -13.19 12.37
N SER A 22 -18.82 -12.79 13.60
CA SER A 22 -17.61 -13.26 14.28
C SER A 22 -17.62 -14.77 14.50
N PHE A 23 -18.75 -15.33 14.95
CA PHE A 23 -18.92 -16.76 15.15
C PHE A 23 -18.82 -17.54 13.84
N LEU A 24 -19.46 -17.07 12.76
CA LEU A 24 -19.40 -17.68 11.44
C LEU A 24 -17.97 -17.67 10.89
N LEU A 25 -17.24 -16.56 11.06
CA LEU A 25 -15.83 -16.46 10.68
C LEU A 25 -14.98 -17.47 11.43
N LEU A 26 -15.06 -17.50 12.75
CA LEU A 26 -14.30 -18.43 13.60
C LEU A 26 -14.62 -19.89 13.28
N ARG A 27 -15.91 -20.23 13.10
CA ARG A 27 -16.34 -21.56 12.71
C ARG A 27 -15.80 -21.95 11.34
N THR A 28 -15.81 -21.02 10.39
CA THR A 28 -15.25 -21.26 9.06
C THR A 28 -13.76 -21.50 9.14
N MET A 29 -13.00 -20.68 9.89
CA MET A 29 -11.56 -20.90 10.09
C MET A 29 -11.25 -22.23 10.77
N TYR A 30 -12.05 -22.64 11.76
CA TYR A 30 -11.89 -23.93 12.43
C TYR A 30 -12.16 -25.11 11.50
N ILE A 31 -13.21 -25.05 10.68
CA ILE A 31 -13.48 -26.12 9.70
C ILE A 31 -12.39 -26.16 8.62
N PHE A 32 -11.88 -24.99 8.22
CA PHE A 32 -10.84 -24.91 7.20
C PHE A 32 -9.48 -25.42 7.71
N SER A 33 -9.21 -25.41 9.02
CA SER A 33 -7.92 -25.85 9.56
C SER A 33 -7.57 -27.30 9.21
N ASP A 34 -8.58 -28.17 9.15
CA ASP A 34 -8.38 -29.58 8.83
C ASP A 34 -8.16 -29.83 7.32
N SER A 35 -8.50 -28.84 6.48
CA SER A 35 -8.35 -28.91 5.02
C SER A 35 -7.09 -28.20 4.50
N ILE A 36 -6.33 -27.52 5.37
CA ILE A 36 -5.11 -26.83 4.99
C ILE A 36 -3.95 -27.83 5.04
N ILE A 37 -3.30 -28.03 3.89
CA ILE A 37 -2.00 -28.71 3.86
C ILE A 37 -0.98 -27.76 4.51
N PRO A 38 -0.29 -28.18 5.59
CA PRO A 38 0.62 -27.30 6.29
C PRO A 38 1.87 -27.01 5.45
N GLY A 39 1.93 -25.79 4.92
CA GLY A 39 3.12 -25.21 4.33
C GLY A 39 3.48 -25.70 2.92
N MET A 40 4.63 -25.21 2.44
CA MET A 40 5.19 -25.56 1.15
C MET A 40 5.68 -27.01 1.15
N SER A 41 5.42 -27.74 0.07
CA SER A 41 6.04 -29.07 -0.09
C SER A 41 7.57 -28.93 -0.15
N HIS A 42 8.28 -29.87 0.47
CA HIS A 42 9.74 -29.85 0.45
C HIS A 42 10.30 -29.96 -0.98
N LEU A 43 9.56 -30.64 -1.88
CA LEU A 43 9.88 -30.70 -3.30
C LEU A 43 9.82 -29.32 -3.93
N TYR A 44 8.77 -28.54 -3.65
CA TYR A 44 8.66 -27.19 -4.19
C TYR A 44 9.85 -26.31 -3.80
N ASN A 45 10.28 -26.33 -2.53
CA ASN A 45 11.44 -25.56 -2.09
C ASN A 45 12.77 -25.99 -2.75
N LEU A 46 12.88 -27.26 -3.16
CA LEU A 46 14.04 -27.76 -3.90
C LEU A 46 14.04 -27.31 -5.36
N TYR A 47 12.88 -27.26 -5.99
CA TYR A 47 12.73 -26.91 -7.41
C TYR A 47 12.53 -25.42 -7.67
N SER A 48 12.08 -24.63 -6.68
CA SER A 48 11.78 -23.21 -6.83
C SER A 48 12.99 -22.38 -7.27
N GLY A 49 14.20 -22.78 -6.86
CA GLY A 49 15.45 -22.13 -7.30
C GLY A 49 15.74 -22.26 -8.79
N ASN A 50 15.10 -23.20 -9.49
CA ASN A 50 15.23 -23.34 -10.95
C ASN A 50 14.33 -22.34 -11.71
N ILE A 51 13.30 -21.78 -11.06
CA ILE A 51 12.42 -20.76 -11.66
C ILE A 51 13.11 -19.39 -11.61
N ALA A 52 13.59 -19.01 -10.42
CA ALA A 52 14.41 -17.82 -10.24
C ALA A 52 15.37 -17.98 -9.04
N PRO A 53 16.56 -17.34 -9.07
CA PRO A 53 17.51 -17.38 -7.96
C PRO A 53 16.93 -16.92 -6.63
N ASN A 54 16.02 -15.94 -6.64
CA ASN A 54 15.32 -15.49 -5.44
C ASN A 54 14.08 -16.34 -5.16
N ILE A 55 14.27 -17.37 -4.33
CA ILE A 55 13.21 -18.32 -3.91
C ILE A 55 12.04 -17.61 -3.21
N ILE A 56 12.30 -16.53 -2.46
CA ILE A 56 11.23 -15.80 -1.74
C ILE A 56 10.27 -15.16 -2.75
N THR A 57 10.80 -14.54 -3.80
CA THR A 57 9.98 -13.95 -4.87
C THR A 57 9.17 -15.03 -5.59
N VAL A 58 9.75 -16.20 -5.84
CA VAL A 58 9.03 -17.33 -6.45
C VAL A 58 7.86 -17.76 -5.56
N ILE A 59 8.10 -18.01 -4.27
CA ILE A 59 7.04 -18.41 -3.33
C ILE A 59 5.94 -17.34 -3.24
N LEU A 60 6.30 -16.06 -3.18
CA LEU A 60 5.34 -14.96 -3.04
C LEU A 60 4.41 -14.80 -4.24
N PHE A 61 4.92 -14.99 -5.46
CA PHE A 61 4.11 -14.78 -6.67
C PHE A 61 3.46 -16.07 -7.20
N ASP A 62 4.02 -17.24 -6.92
CA ASP A 62 3.50 -18.52 -7.42
C ASP A 62 2.58 -19.20 -6.39
N PHE A 63 3.08 -19.50 -5.19
CA PHE A 63 2.26 -20.17 -4.16
C PHE A 63 1.41 -19.20 -3.32
N ARG A 64 1.96 -18.04 -2.97
CA ARG A 64 1.31 -17.03 -2.11
C ARG A 64 0.87 -15.80 -2.89
N GLY A 65 0.59 -15.95 -4.19
CA GLY A 65 0.18 -14.85 -5.06
C GLY A 65 -1.07 -14.12 -4.54
N TYR A 66 -2.05 -14.87 -4.05
CA TYR A 66 -3.27 -14.30 -3.46
C TYR A 66 -3.03 -13.53 -2.16
N ASP A 67 -2.07 -13.96 -1.32
CA ASP A 67 -1.68 -13.21 -0.12
C ASP A 67 -1.10 -11.85 -0.52
N THR A 68 -0.18 -11.84 -1.49
CA THR A 68 0.45 -10.62 -2.03
C THR A 68 -0.59 -9.69 -2.70
N LEU A 69 -1.61 -10.27 -3.34
CA LEU A 69 -2.74 -9.53 -3.93
C LEU A 69 -3.62 -8.90 -2.84
N GLY A 70 -3.89 -9.62 -1.76
CA GLY A 70 -4.56 -9.09 -0.57
C GLY A 70 -3.80 -7.91 0.05
N GLU A 71 -2.48 -8.03 0.22
CA GLU A 71 -1.62 -6.94 0.71
C GLU A 71 -1.73 -5.68 -0.15
N THR A 72 -1.77 -5.83 -1.48
CA THR A 72 -1.92 -4.71 -2.41
C THR A 72 -3.28 -4.02 -2.24
N PHE A 73 -4.36 -4.77 -2.05
CA PHE A 73 -5.68 -4.19 -1.76
C PHE A 73 -5.72 -3.48 -0.41
N ILE A 74 -5.03 -4.00 0.60
CA ILE A 74 -4.91 -3.33 1.91
C ILE A 74 -4.21 -1.97 1.75
N LEU A 75 -3.15 -1.88 0.94
CA LEU A 75 -2.49 -0.59 0.67
C LEU A 75 -3.40 0.41 -0.05
N ILE A 76 -4.15 -0.04 -1.06
CA ILE A 76 -5.07 0.82 -1.81
C ILE A 76 -6.21 1.31 -0.92
N THR A 77 -6.82 0.40 -0.15
CA THR A 77 -7.87 0.78 0.80
C THR A 77 -7.34 1.74 1.85
N ALA A 78 -6.11 1.57 2.35
CA ALA A 78 -5.48 2.53 3.26
C ALA A 78 -5.35 3.93 2.63
N VAL A 79 -4.95 4.04 1.36
CA VAL A 79 -4.87 5.33 0.64
C VAL A 79 -6.26 5.97 0.48
N ILE A 80 -7.28 5.17 0.15
CA ILE A 80 -8.66 5.66 0.01
C ILE A 80 -9.20 6.12 1.36
N THR A 81 -9.07 5.30 2.41
CA THR A 81 -9.56 5.60 3.76
C THR A 81 -8.89 6.83 4.33
N THR A 82 -7.56 6.96 4.21
CA THR A 82 -6.85 8.16 4.67
C THR A 82 -7.32 9.40 3.92
N THR A 83 -7.48 9.32 2.60
CA THR A 83 -8.00 10.44 1.79
C THR A 83 -9.44 10.84 2.19
N MET A 84 -10.29 9.87 2.50
CA MET A 84 -11.67 10.09 2.97
C MET A 84 -11.70 10.71 4.38
N VAL A 85 -10.92 10.18 5.33
CA VAL A 85 -10.87 10.63 6.72
C VAL A 85 -10.37 12.06 6.85
N PHE A 86 -9.29 12.40 6.13
CA PHE A 86 -8.77 13.77 6.14
C PHE A 86 -9.64 14.74 5.33
N GLY A 87 -10.63 14.23 4.59
CA GLY A 87 -11.64 15.00 3.89
C GLY A 87 -11.07 15.79 2.73
N TRP A 88 -11.52 15.49 1.50
CA TRP A 88 -11.07 16.20 0.29
C TRP A 88 -11.25 17.73 0.39
N GLY A 89 -12.33 18.18 1.02
CA GLY A 89 -12.61 19.61 1.27
C GLY A 89 -11.73 20.23 2.35
N SER A 90 -11.54 19.53 3.48
CA SER A 90 -10.74 20.02 4.62
C SER A 90 -9.24 20.03 4.29
N ILE A 91 -8.75 19.06 3.50
CA ILE A 91 -7.42 19.06 2.91
C ILE A 91 -7.24 20.25 1.95
N LYS A 92 -8.21 20.50 1.06
CA LYS A 92 -8.14 21.59 0.07
C LYS A 92 -8.15 22.97 0.74
N GLU A 93 -8.94 23.14 1.80
CA GLU A 93 -8.95 24.36 2.61
C GLU A 93 -7.70 24.50 3.48
N ALA A 94 -7.20 23.42 4.08
CA ALA A 94 -5.94 23.44 4.83
C ALA A 94 -4.75 23.76 3.92
N PHE A 95 -4.70 23.21 2.70
CA PHE A 95 -3.69 23.57 1.70
C PHE A 95 -3.82 25.02 1.24
N LYS A 96 -5.05 25.52 0.99
CA LYS A 96 -5.30 26.91 0.60
C LYS A 96 -4.98 27.91 1.73
N LYS A 97 -5.26 27.56 2.98
CA LYS A 97 -4.95 28.37 4.18
C LYS A 97 -3.46 28.36 4.51
N LYS A 98 -2.79 27.22 4.35
CA LYS A 98 -1.34 27.05 4.46
C LYS A 98 -0.56 27.63 3.27
N GLU A 99 -1.26 27.95 2.17
CA GLU A 99 -0.75 28.67 0.99
C GLU A 99 -0.82 30.19 1.18
N SER A 100 -1.82 30.70 1.92
CA SER A 100 -1.92 32.12 2.31
C SER A 100 -0.94 32.50 3.42
N LEU A 101 -0.61 31.57 4.31
CA LEU A 101 0.53 31.70 5.21
C LEU A 101 1.76 31.34 4.38
N THR A 102 2.51 32.34 3.93
CA THR A 102 3.82 32.14 3.31
C THR A 102 4.55 31.02 4.04
N MET A 103 4.64 29.86 3.37
CA MET A 103 5.46 28.75 3.87
C MET A 103 6.84 29.33 4.04
N THR A 104 7.21 29.62 5.27
CA THR A 104 8.56 30.03 5.61
C THR A 104 9.42 28.88 5.11
N GLU A 105 10.16 29.09 4.02
CA GLU A 105 11.10 28.12 3.49
C GLU A 105 12.18 27.92 4.57
N LYS A 106 11.88 27.07 5.56
CA LYS A 106 12.83 26.70 6.61
C LYS A 106 13.92 25.77 6.08
N SER A 107 13.77 25.27 4.86
CA SER A 107 14.77 24.42 4.21
C SER A 107 15.98 25.27 3.80
N THR A 108 17.16 24.88 4.27
CA THR A 108 18.40 25.57 3.89
C THR A 108 18.72 25.36 2.41
N VAL A 109 19.48 26.28 1.81
CA VAL A 109 19.95 26.14 0.41
C VAL A 109 20.72 24.83 0.22
N ILE A 110 21.48 24.42 1.24
CA ILE A 110 22.22 23.15 1.26
C ILE A 110 21.26 21.95 1.14
N GLN A 111 20.17 21.94 1.91
CA GLN A 111 19.17 20.85 1.82
C GLN A 111 18.54 20.76 0.44
N LYS A 112 18.21 21.91 -0.18
CA LYS A 112 17.70 21.94 -1.56
C LYS A 112 18.74 21.52 -2.58
N LEU A 113 20.03 21.76 -2.36
CA LEU A 113 21.07 21.30 -3.29
C LEU A 113 21.28 19.78 -3.19
N THR A 114 21.23 19.22 -1.98
CA THR A 114 21.46 17.78 -1.73
C THR A 114 20.23 16.90 -1.98
N ALA A 115 19.02 17.43 -1.77
CA ALA A 115 17.80 16.63 -1.84
C ALA A 115 17.46 16.13 -3.25
N PHE A 116 17.69 16.94 -4.29
CA PHE A 116 17.43 16.53 -5.68
C PHE A 116 18.27 15.32 -6.12
N PRO A 117 19.62 15.35 -6.06
CA PRO A 117 20.43 14.21 -6.48
C PRO A 117 20.15 12.98 -5.62
N MET A 118 19.94 13.15 -4.32
CA MET A 118 19.61 12.05 -3.41
C MET A 118 18.25 11.42 -3.75
N SER A 119 17.23 12.24 -3.99
CA SER A 119 15.91 11.76 -4.39
C SER A 119 15.95 11.00 -5.71
N MET A 120 16.73 11.47 -6.68
CA MET A 120 16.88 10.80 -7.97
C MET A 120 17.63 9.46 -7.82
N LEU A 121 18.66 9.42 -6.99
CA LEU A 121 19.39 8.19 -6.64
C LEU A 121 18.46 7.17 -5.97
N LEU A 122 17.64 7.60 -5.00
CA LEU A 122 16.68 6.73 -4.32
C LEU A 122 15.67 6.14 -5.32
N VAL A 123 15.11 6.96 -6.22
CA VAL A 123 14.18 6.46 -7.23
C VAL A 123 14.86 5.45 -8.16
N ALA A 124 16.06 5.76 -8.66
CA ALA A 124 16.81 4.85 -9.53
C ALA A 124 17.15 3.53 -8.81
N PHE A 125 17.61 3.61 -7.56
CA PHE A 125 17.92 2.44 -6.74
C PHE A 125 16.67 1.59 -6.47
N GLY A 126 15.54 2.22 -6.15
CA GLY A 126 14.28 1.53 -5.98
C GLY A 126 13.83 0.81 -7.25
N VAL A 127 13.99 1.43 -8.43
CA VAL A 127 13.72 0.75 -9.72
C VAL A 127 14.62 -0.47 -9.91
N THR A 128 15.91 -0.37 -9.57
CA THR A 128 16.82 -1.53 -9.62
C THR A 128 16.38 -2.65 -8.68
N ILE A 129 15.91 -2.34 -7.47
CA ILE A 129 15.37 -3.34 -6.52
C ILE A 129 14.13 -4.05 -7.09
N VAL A 130 13.23 -3.31 -7.75
CA VAL A 130 12.02 -3.88 -8.37
C VAL A 130 12.41 -4.82 -9.51
N LEU A 131 13.23 -4.35 -10.45
CA LEU A 131 13.62 -5.13 -11.64
C LEU A 131 14.51 -6.33 -11.28
N GLY A 132 15.39 -6.15 -10.29
CA GLY A 132 16.30 -7.18 -9.80
C GLY A 132 15.66 -8.20 -8.87
N GLY A 133 14.36 -8.07 -8.51
CA GLY A 133 13.71 -8.89 -7.48
C GLY A 133 13.70 -10.39 -7.73
N HIS A 134 13.92 -10.84 -8.97
CA HIS A 134 14.05 -12.26 -9.32
C HIS A 134 15.46 -12.82 -9.04
N ILE A 135 16.49 -11.95 -8.95
CA ILE A 135 17.90 -12.33 -8.75
C ILE A 135 18.34 -12.00 -7.33
N THR A 136 18.11 -10.76 -6.88
CA THR A 136 18.59 -10.25 -5.58
C THR A 136 17.47 -10.20 -4.55
N PRO A 137 17.80 -10.24 -3.24
CA PRO A 137 16.82 -9.94 -2.19
C PRO A 137 16.19 -8.57 -2.44
N GLY A 138 14.86 -8.49 -2.41
CA GLY A 138 14.13 -7.29 -2.81
C GLY A 138 12.73 -7.60 -3.29
N GLY A 139 12.33 -6.98 -4.41
CA GLY A 139 11.01 -7.14 -5.01
C GLY A 139 10.21 -5.84 -5.07
N GLY A 140 8.93 -5.97 -5.44
CA GLY A 140 8.03 -4.83 -5.69
C GLY A 140 7.77 -3.95 -4.46
N PHE A 141 7.52 -4.56 -3.30
CA PHE A 141 7.20 -3.82 -2.07
C PHE A 141 8.37 -2.97 -1.54
N PRO A 142 9.57 -3.53 -1.23
CA PRO A 142 10.70 -2.74 -0.76
C PRO A 142 11.22 -1.77 -1.84
N GLY A 143 11.19 -2.15 -3.12
CA GLY A 143 11.57 -1.23 -4.20
C GLY A 143 10.60 -0.05 -4.32
N GLY A 144 9.29 -0.32 -4.23
CA GLY A 144 8.25 0.70 -4.24
C GLY A 144 8.32 1.67 -3.06
N SER A 145 8.62 1.18 -1.86
CA SER A 145 8.79 2.03 -0.67
C SER A 145 10.02 2.94 -0.77
N VAL A 146 11.12 2.47 -1.37
CA VAL A 146 12.31 3.29 -1.66
C VAL A 146 11.99 4.38 -2.68
N ILE A 147 11.26 4.06 -3.76
CA ILE A 147 10.81 5.06 -4.76
C ILE A 147 9.92 6.11 -4.09
N ALA A 148 8.94 5.67 -3.29
CA ALA A 148 8.05 6.57 -2.55
C ALA A 148 8.82 7.47 -1.58
N THR A 149 9.87 6.95 -0.93
CA THR A 149 10.74 7.72 -0.03
C THR A 149 11.52 8.79 -0.78
N GLY A 150 12.06 8.47 -1.97
CA GLY A 150 12.69 9.46 -2.84
C GLY A 150 11.71 10.60 -3.17
N TYR A 151 10.53 10.25 -3.66
CA TYR A 151 9.49 11.24 -3.95
C TYR A 151 9.09 12.07 -2.71
N PHE A 152 8.90 11.42 -1.56
CA PHE A 152 8.55 12.08 -0.30
C PHE A 152 9.63 13.07 0.15
N LEU A 153 10.91 12.70 0.06
CA LEU A 153 12.03 13.60 0.35
C LEU A 153 11.96 14.88 -0.50
N SER A 154 11.69 14.72 -1.81
CA SER A 154 11.49 15.88 -2.70
C SER A 154 10.29 16.74 -2.29
N VAL A 155 9.18 16.14 -1.88
CA VAL A 155 7.99 16.88 -1.43
C VAL A 155 8.25 17.64 -0.13
N VAL A 156 8.96 17.05 0.83
CA VAL A 156 9.27 17.68 2.12
C VAL A 156 10.20 18.88 1.97
N ILE A 157 11.21 18.79 1.10
CA ILE A 157 12.23 19.85 0.94
C ILE A 157 11.77 20.97 0.01
N TYR A 158 11.14 20.66 -1.12
CA TYR A 158 10.73 21.68 -2.11
C TYR A 158 9.27 22.14 -1.94
N GLY A 159 8.45 21.37 -1.23
CA GLY A 159 7.01 21.58 -1.16
C GLY A 159 6.27 21.10 -2.41
N LEU A 160 5.00 20.74 -2.24
CA LEU A 160 4.16 20.06 -3.25
C LEU A 160 4.11 20.71 -4.65
N ARG A 161 4.28 22.03 -4.77
CA ARG A 161 4.21 22.73 -6.08
C ARG A 161 5.54 22.91 -6.78
N LYS A 162 6.65 22.97 -6.03
CA LYS A 162 7.99 23.23 -6.59
C LYS A 162 8.85 21.96 -6.62
N THR A 163 8.28 20.79 -6.34
CA THR A 163 9.02 19.54 -6.43
C THR A 163 9.51 19.29 -7.87
N PRO A 164 10.72 18.73 -8.04
CA PRO A 164 11.25 18.31 -9.33
C PRO A 164 10.39 17.22 -9.98
N PHE A 165 9.78 16.35 -9.17
CA PHE A 165 8.84 15.33 -9.61
C PHE A 165 7.43 15.93 -9.67
N ARG A 166 7.01 16.39 -10.85
CA ARG A 166 5.70 17.01 -11.07
C ARG A 166 4.57 15.97 -11.21
N PHE A 167 4.46 15.04 -10.26
CA PHE A 167 3.37 14.07 -10.25
C PHE A 167 2.06 14.74 -9.82
N THR A 168 1.08 14.69 -10.71
CA THR A 168 -0.27 15.15 -10.40
C THR A 168 -0.98 14.10 -9.55
N HIS A 169 -1.86 14.51 -8.65
CA HIS A 169 -2.67 13.59 -7.85
C HIS A 169 -3.43 12.55 -8.71
N LYS A 170 -4.03 12.98 -9.82
CA LYS A 170 -4.70 12.08 -10.77
C LYS A 170 -3.75 11.04 -11.35
N PHE A 171 -2.50 11.41 -11.63
CA PHE A 171 -1.50 10.50 -12.15
C PHE A 171 -1.16 9.42 -11.12
N LEU A 172 -0.96 9.79 -9.85
CA LEU A 172 -0.65 8.83 -8.79
C LEU A 172 -1.79 7.83 -8.54
N ILE A 173 -3.06 8.30 -8.55
CA ILE A 173 -4.22 7.41 -8.44
C ILE A 173 -4.34 6.48 -9.65
N ASN A 174 -4.17 7.02 -10.86
CA ASN A 174 -4.25 6.19 -12.06
C ASN A 174 -3.14 5.14 -12.04
N LEU A 175 -1.93 5.50 -11.63
CA LEU A 175 -0.81 4.58 -11.52
C LEU A 175 -1.08 3.45 -10.53
N SER A 176 -1.60 3.76 -9.33
CA SER A 176 -1.93 2.73 -8.33
C SER A 176 -3.07 1.81 -8.80
N THR A 177 -4.10 2.39 -9.43
CA THR A 177 -5.26 1.65 -9.92
C THR A 177 -4.88 0.73 -11.08
N ILE A 178 -4.10 1.23 -12.05
CA ILE A 178 -3.61 0.44 -13.18
C ILE A 178 -2.68 -0.66 -12.68
N GLY A 179 -1.78 -0.37 -11.74
CA GLY A 179 -0.87 -1.37 -11.18
C GLY A 179 -1.62 -2.54 -10.53
N ALA A 180 -2.62 -2.26 -9.69
CA ALA A 180 -3.44 -3.31 -9.08
C ALA A 180 -4.31 -4.05 -10.10
N LEU A 181 -4.85 -3.35 -11.10
CA LEU A 181 -5.63 -3.99 -12.16
C LEU A 181 -4.77 -4.96 -12.97
N ILE A 182 -3.55 -4.56 -13.34
CA ILE A 182 -2.60 -5.42 -14.04
C ILE A 182 -2.31 -6.65 -13.18
N PHE A 183 -2.02 -6.46 -11.88
CA PHE A 183 -1.70 -7.58 -11.00
C PHE A 183 -2.86 -8.56 -10.84
N LEU A 184 -4.09 -8.05 -10.72
CA LEU A 184 -5.31 -8.85 -10.69
C LEU A 184 -5.48 -9.63 -11.99
N LEU A 185 -5.35 -8.97 -13.15
CA LEU A 185 -5.52 -9.63 -14.45
C LEU A 185 -4.46 -10.70 -14.69
N THR A 186 -3.21 -10.46 -14.31
CA THR A 186 -2.14 -11.46 -14.41
C THR A 186 -2.34 -12.64 -13.47
N GLY A 187 -3.04 -12.46 -12.34
CA GLY A 187 -3.33 -13.56 -11.41
C GLY A 187 -4.57 -14.39 -11.78
N VAL A 188 -5.39 -13.94 -12.73
CA VAL A 188 -6.57 -14.67 -13.23
C VAL A 188 -6.21 -15.61 -14.39
N VAL A 189 -5.16 -15.28 -15.14
CA VAL A 189 -4.64 -16.06 -16.28
C VAL A 189 -3.65 -17.10 -15.79
#